data_AF-A0A6A3DYZ5-F1
#
_entry.id   AF-A0A6A3DYZ5-F1
#
_cell.length_a   1.000
_cell.length_b   1.000
_cell.length_c   1.000
_cell.angle_alpha   90.00
_cell.angle_beta   90.00
_cell.angle_gamma   90.00
#
_symmetry.space_group_name_H-M   'P 1'
#
loop_
_entity.id
_entity.type
_entity.pdbx_description
1 polymer ?
#
loop_
_entity_poly.entity_id
_entity_poly.type
_entity_poly.pdbx_seq_one_letter_code
_entity_poly.pdbx_strand_id
1 'polypeptide(L)'
;MEPGRPSRTLDWGQTDDEIHRFSSTNAIPLRSARHMSATNLGSPMAKERSGTAQFSTILTKIYPESGLGNRSESRRTSTLMRLATGISAGLPSAQTKSAYLQALFAAVVCVCLLWTLWLLLLNLAPNYTVNHIMRTEHFDKGSFWLFVDPPRSILYMAILGLSLVGLGYIVILLRMAYRPKRVAHASVSSRSMRSGISKSGTGSSDKIPRRTTLKLISALANTERFPSQLALWMKVGDLAFETVLLVQILETGAPSVIVGIFTVVVTSNALACAIIMFLPFDRIGLLETLVDLLFDLLVAVGCPMLTLVYYLNTFNFPRDKFAINLEVFPAGWFEEQASVVADPVQTAVIYKSLKSLRITSAFEFFARMGVHASLFLRLRQLVMLIQDPKRQGMRVYPSCHRPAAAFFVVFAVLLLAFVGESVRTSTIACAPHPECAVNARRWTILDDGSLTQCPCLIMIDRDIAPKTFAEWEMPKNLTEKVIQLASSGDLQTLQLTNRYLPELPEELRRCKGMRHLTLEYTHMFTLPDWIKEFTKLEYIHLESKVISPIVSLPDDMFDDMSSLTFIHFAMFIPMKRLPSFTGLTSLKSLTLAVFLSLEKLPALDSLHRLEKL
;
A
#
# COMPACT_ATOMS: atom_id res chain seq x y z
N MET A 1 -4.30 55.41 61.77
CA MET A 1 -5.10 54.20 62.07
C MET A 1 -4.48 53.04 61.30
N GLU A 2 -4.60 51.82 61.83
CA GLU A 2 -3.61 50.75 61.60
C GLU A 2 -3.90 49.84 60.40
N PRO A 3 -2.86 49.18 59.84
CA PRO A 3 -3.00 48.11 58.85
C PRO A 3 -3.08 46.71 59.50
N GLY A 4 -3.98 45.86 59.02
CA GLY A 4 -4.01 44.42 59.37
C GLY A 4 -3.00 43.60 58.57
N ARG A 5 -2.28 42.68 59.23
CA ARG A 5 -1.28 41.76 58.62
C ARG A 5 -1.42 40.34 59.25
N PRO A 6 -0.65 39.30 58.88
CA PRO A 6 -1.25 38.08 58.33
C PRO A 6 -0.94 36.80 59.17
N SER A 7 -0.85 35.64 58.49
CA SER A 7 -0.51 34.27 58.95
C SER A 7 -1.75 33.33 59.06
N ARG A 8 -1.61 31.99 58.99
CA ARG A 8 -0.40 31.14 59.10
C ARG A 8 -0.53 29.84 58.28
N THR A 9 0.59 29.18 58.01
CA THR A 9 0.71 27.78 57.51
C THR A 9 0.79 26.77 58.69
N LEU A 10 1.06 25.48 58.38
CA LEU A 10 1.16 24.29 59.26
C LEU A 10 -0.20 23.61 59.58
N ASP A 11 -0.31 22.28 59.74
CA ASP A 11 0.58 21.14 59.37
C ASP A 11 -0.26 19.83 59.37
N TRP A 12 0.19 18.76 58.71
CA TRP A 12 -0.48 17.44 58.69
C TRP A 12 0.21 16.44 59.63
N GLY A 13 -0.18 16.48 60.91
CA GLY A 13 0.26 15.50 61.92
C GLY A 13 -0.45 14.14 61.82
N GLN A 14 0.29 13.07 62.06
CA GLN A 14 -0.21 11.68 62.09
C GLN A 14 -1.06 11.36 63.33
N THR A 15 -2.06 10.49 63.18
CA THR A 15 -2.52 9.57 64.24
C THR A 15 -3.05 8.27 63.60
N ASP A 16 -2.40 7.14 63.88
CA ASP A 16 -2.91 5.78 63.64
C ASP A 16 -3.52 5.18 64.93
N ASP A 17 -4.27 4.07 64.81
CA ASP A 17 -4.84 3.19 65.87
C ASP A 17 -5.89 3.82 66.84
N GLU A 18 -6.98 3.17 67.33
CA GLU A 18 -7.73 1.93 67.02
C GLU A 18 -9.25 2.24 67.35
N ILE A 19 -10.29 1.41 67.58
CA ILE A 19 -10.45 -0.02 67.88
C ILE A 19 -11.76 -0.65 67.30
N HIS A 20 -11.76 -1.98 67.13
CA HIS A 20 -12.86 -2.84 66.65
C HIS A 20 -14.30 -2.63 67.22
N ARG A 21 -15.31 -2.84 66.35
CA ARG A 21 -16.29 -3.99 66.29
C ARG A 21 -17.46 -3.59 65.35
N PHE A 22 -18.03 -4.46 64.50
CA PHE A 22 -18.55 -5.82 64.72
C PHE A 22 -18.42 -6.72 63.46
N SER A 23 -18.52 -8.04 63.65
CA SER A 23 -18.84 -9.06 62.62
C SER A 23 -20.30 -9.53 62.79
N SER A 24 -20.93 -10.39 61.99
CA SER A 24 -20.61 -11.20 60.78
C SER A 24 -21.91 -11.31 59.92
N THR A 25 -22.13 -12.13 58.87
CA THR A 25 -21.48 -13.34 58.32
C THR A 25 -21.92 -13.55 56.86
N ASN A 26 -21.07 -14.13 56.00
CA ASN A 26 -21.39 -15.28 55.13
C ASN A 26 -20.27 -15.57 54.11
N ALA A 27 -19.73 -16.80 54.11
CA ALA A 27 -18.87 -17.34 53.06
C ALA A 27 -19.06 -18.86 52.97
N ILE A 28 -19.11 -19.42 51.76
CA ILE A 28 -19.23 -20.87 51.51
C ILE A 28 -18.19 -21.30 50.48
N PRO A 29 -17.16 -22.07 50.86
CA PRO A 29 -16.17 -22.63 49.94
C PRO A 29 -16.29 -24.16 49.77
N LEU A 30 -16.09 -24.68 48.55
CA LEU A 30 -15.85 -26.10 48.25
C LEU A 30 -15.09 -26.24 46.90
N ARG A 31 -14.32 -27.30 46.62
CA ARG A 31 -13.39 -28.13 47.42
C ARG A 31 -12.55 -28.97 46.43
N SER A 32 -11.33 -29.39 46.76
CA SER A 32 -10.48 -30.20 45.86
C SER A 32 -10.49 -31.70 46.16
N ALA A 33 -10.39 -32.53 45.11
CA ALA A 33 -9.86 -33.91 45.12
C ALA A 33 -9.80 -34.49 43.68
N ARG A 34 -9.11 -35.60 43.37
CA ARG A 34 -7.69 -35.98 43.56
C ARG A 34 -7.42 -37.32 42.82
N HIS A 35 -6.22 -37.51 42.23
CA HIS A 35 -5.71 -38.79 41.67
C HIS A 35 -6.46 -39.35 40.42
N MET A 36 -5.89 -40.28 39.61
CA MET A 36 -4.69 -41.13 39.79
C MET A 36 -3.88 -41.39 38.47
N SER A 37 -2.74 -42.09 38.61
CA SER A 37 -1.77 -42.56 37.58
C SER A 37 -2.37 -43.27 36.36
N ALA A 38 -1.84 -43.26 35.12
CA ALA A 38 -0.46 -43.21 34.56
C ALA A 38 0.21 -44.59 34.28
N THR A 39 0.69 -44.80 33.04
CA THR A 39 1.68 -45.83 32.63
C THR A 39 2.35 -45.49 31.28
N ASN A 40 3.48 -46.13 30.98
CA ASN A 40 4.34 -45.92 29.81
C ASN A 40 4.61 -47.27 29.08
N LEU A 41 5.35 -47.22 27.95
CA LEU A 41 5.92 -48.35 27.17
C LEU A 41 4.97 -49.21 26.29
N GLY A 42 5.53 -49.74 25.18
CA GLY A 42 5.07 -51.01 24.58
C GLY A 42 4.80 -51.05 23.07
N SER A 43 5.84 -50.99 22.23
CA SER A 43 5.87 -51.72 20.94
C SER A 43 6.52 -53.10 21.22
N PRO A 44 6.32 -54.20 20.42
CA PRO A 44 6.58 -54.22 18.97
C PRO A 44 5.78 -55.23 18.08
N MET A 45 6.02 -55.20 16.76
CA MET A 45 5.94 -56.35 15.79
C MET A 45 4.56 -57.06 15.55
N ALA A 46 4.24 -57.61 14.38
CA ALA A 46 4.97 -57.80 13.11
C ALA A 46 4.03 -57.99 11.89
N LYS A 47 4.55 -57.69 10.68
CA LYS A 47 4.14 -58.16 9.33
C LYS A 47 2.73 -57.76 8.84
N GLU A 48 2.44 -57.72 7.53
CA GLU A 48 3.19 -58.28 6.37
C GLU A 48 3.29 -57.31 5.15
N ARG A 49 3.97 -57.78 4.09
CA ARG A 49 4.16 -57.15 2.77
C ARG A 49 2.83 -57.15 1.98
N SER A 50 2.63 -56.50 0.82
CA SER A 50 3.52 -55.85 -0.17
C SER A 50 2.72 -54.82 -1.00
N GLY A 51 3.30 -54.19 -2.04
CA GLY A 51 2.49 -53.63 -3.14
C GLY A 51 2.91 -52.25 -3.67
N THR A 52 4.06 -52.15 -4.32
CA THR A 52 4.40 -50.98 -5.15
C THR A 52 3.61 -50.97 -6.47
N ALA A 53 3.32 -49.76 -6.96
CA ALA A 53 2.83 -49.43 -8.31
C ALA A 53 1.41 -49.88 -8.72
N GLN A 54 0.45 -48.95 -8.63
CA GLN A 54 -0.64 -48.80 -9.61
C GLN A 54 -1.30 -47.41 -9.50
N PHE A 55 -0.85 -46.46 -10.31
CA PHE A 55 -1.52 -45.16 -10.47
C PHE A 55 -1.43 -44.62 -11.92
N SER A 56 -1.46 -45.54 -12.89
CA SER A 56 -1.19 -45.26 -14.31
C SER A 56 -2.06 -46.07 -15.29
N THR A 57 -3.30 -46.43 -14.92
CA THR A 57 -4.15 -47.33 -15.73
C THR A 57 -5.64 -46.95 -15.77
N ILE A 58 -5.96 -45.66 -15.90
CA ILE A 58 -7.35 -45.20 -16.21
C ILE A 58 -7.33 -44.23 -17.40
N LEU A 59 -6.85 -44.67 -18.57
CA LEU A 59 -6.95 -43.88 -19.82
C LEU A 59 -6.90 -44.69 -21.13
N THR A 60 -7.26 -45.98 -21.12
CA THR A 60 -7.25 -46.83 -22.34
C THR A 60 -8.44 -47.81 -22.41
N LYS A 61 -9.63 -47.32 -22.80
CA LYS A 61 -10.75 -48.20 -23.24
C LYS A 61 -11.89 -47.51 -24.03
N ILE A 62 -11.56 -46.76 -25.08
CA ILE A 62 -12.55 -46.32 -26.10
C ILE A 62 -12.00 -46.62 -27.50
N TYR A 63 -12.11 -47.89 -27.92
CA TYR A 63 -12.27 -48.36 -29.30
C TYR A 63 -12.39 -49.89 -29.29
N PRO A 64 -13.44 -50.44 -29.90
CA PRO A 64 -13.36 -51.71 -30.63
C PRO A 64 -13.77 -51.54 -32.11
N GLU A 65 -13.27 -52.41 -32.98
CA GLU A 65 -13.60 -52.42 -34.41
C GLU A 65 -14.90 -53.19 -34.74
N SER A 66 -15.25 -53.25 -36.02
CA SER A 66 -16.54 -53.71 -36.55
C SER A 66 -16.78 -55.23 -36.55
N GLY A 67 -18.05 -55.63 -36.34
CA GLY A 67 -18.56 -56.99 -36.53
C GLY A 67 -20.06 -56.97 -36.92
N LEU A 68 -20.49 -57.88 -37.79
CA LEU A 68 -21.82 -57.90 -38.45
C LEU A 68 -22.97 -58.30 -37.49
N GLY A 69 -24.23 -57.89 -37.77
CA GLY A 69 -25.39 -58.41 -37.05
C GLY A 69 -26.79 -57.79 -37.33
N ASN A 70 -27.38 -58.10 -38.48
CA ASN A 70 -28.80 -57.98 -38.89
C ASN A 70 -29.89 -57.28 -38.03
N ARG A 71 -30.71 -56.46 -38.72
CA ARG A 71 -32.18 -56.31 -38.63
C ARG A 71 -32.90 -56.74 -37.32
N SER A 72 -33.38 -55.77 -36.53
CA SER A 72 -34.85 -55.53 -36.32
C SER A 72 -35.21 -54.43 -35.30
N GLU A 73 -35.16 -53.14 -35.65
CA GLU A 73 -35.81 -52.11 -34.78
C GLU A 73 -36.37 -50.86 -35.49
N SER A 74 -37.04 -51.04 -36.64
CA SER A 74 -37.64 -49.97 -37.45
C SER A 74 -38.86 -49.26 -36.82
N ARG A 75 -38.98 -49.19 -35.49
CA ARG A 75 -40.04 -48.48 -34.76
C ARG A 75 -39.57 -47.61 -33.57
N ARG A 76 -38.27 -47.56 -33.24
CA ARG A 76 -37.75 -46.66 -32.17
C ARG A 76 -37.20 -45.31 -32.65
N THR A 77 -37.07 -45.10 -33.96
CA THR A 77 -36.39 -43.92 -34.54
C THR A 77 -37.20 -42.62 -34.51
N SER A 78 -38.54 -42.66 -34.47
CA SER A 78 -39.38 -41.45 -34.47
C SER A 78 -39.40 -40.73 -33.12
N THR A 79 -39.34 -41.46 -32.00
CA THR A 79 -39.39 -40.87 -30.64
C THR A 79 -38.05 -40.24 -30.24
N LEU A 80 -36.93 -40.92 -30.52
CA LEU A 80 -35.59 -40.40 -30.22
C LEU A 80 -35.27 -39.11 -30.98
N MET A 81 -35.77 -38.96 -32.21
CA MET A 81 -35.53 -37.76 -33.02
C MET A 81 -36.19 -36.49 -32.46
N ARG A 82 -37.23 -36.62 -31.60
CA ARG A 82 -37.83 -35.49 -30.86
C ARG A 82 -37.09 -35.16 -29.55
N LEU A 83 -36.37 -36.12 -28.97
CA LEU A 83 -35.52 -35.89 -27.79
C LEU A 83 -34.16 -35.27 -28.18
N ALA A 84 -33.58 -35.70 -29.30
CA ALA A 84 -32.33 -35.14 -29.83
C ALA A 84 -32.44 -33.63 -30.15
N THR A 85 -33.61 -33.15 -30.59
CA THR A 85 -33.86 -31.72 -30.82
C THR A 85 -34.10 -30.92 -29.54
N GLY A 86 -34.52 -31.56 -28.44
CA GLY A 86 -34.75 -30.88 -27.16
C GLY A 86 -33.48 -30.54 -26.38
N ILE A 87 -32.42 -31.35 -26.53
CA ILE A 87 -31.20 -31.25 -25.69
C ILE A 87 -30.16 -30.27 -26.28
N SER A 88 -30.35 -29.76 -27.49
CA SER A 88 -29.53 -28.67 -28.04
C SER A 88 -29.81 -27.29 -27.39
N ALA A 89 -30.87 -27.16 -26.59
CA ALA A 89 -31.28 -25.92 -25.94
C ALA A 89 -30.55 -25.70 -24.60
N GLY A 90 -29.22 -25.56 -24.64
CA GLY A 90 -28.44 -25.33 -23.41
C GLY A 90 -26.98 -24.91 -23.58
N LEU A 91 -26.31 -25.27 -24.68
CA LEU A 91 -24.95 -24.79 -24.95
C LEU A 91 -24.99 -23.41 -25.65
N PRO A 92 -24.46 -22.33 -25.05
CA PRO A 92 -24.40 -21.04 -25.73
C PRO A 92 -23.52 -21.14 -26.98
N SER A 93 -24.00 -20.57 -28.09
CA SER A 93 -23.30 -20.58 -29.37
C SER A 93 -21.90 -19.97 -29.26
N ALA A 94 -21.00 -20.29 -30.19
CA ALA A 94 -19.66 -19.68 -30.23
C ALA A 94 -19.70 -18.14 -30.27
N GLN A 95 -20.74 -17.57 -30.88
CA GLN A 95 -20.98 -16.12 -30.93
C GLN A 95 -21.44 -15.57 -29.58
N THR A 96 -22.27 -16.29 -28.83
CA THR A 96 -22.71 -15.93 -27.47
C THR A 96 -21.56 -16.04 -26.46
N LYS A 97 -20.74 -17.10 -26.56
CA LYS A 97 -19.51 -17.28 -25.75
C LYS A 97 -18.50 -16.15 -25.99
N SER A 98 -18.33 -15.73 -27.25
CA SER A 98 -17.50 -14.56 -27.60
C SER A 98 -18.02 -13.26 -26.99
N ALA A 99 -19.34 -13.05 -26.92
CA ALA A 99 -19.94 -11.86 -26.32
C ALA A 99 -19.74 -11.81 -24.80
N TYR A 100 -19.98 -12.93 -24.10
CA TYR A 100 -19.76 -13.01 -22.64
C TYR A 100 -18.31 -12.72 -22.26
N LEU A 101 -17.34 -13.30 -22.99
CA LEU A 101 -15.92 -13.06 -22.75
C LEU A 101 -15.52 -11.59 -22.99
N GLN A 102 -16.11 -10.91 -23.98
CA GLN A 102 -15.89 -9.47 -24.20
C GLN A 102 -16.53 -8.61 -23.11
N ALA A 103 -17.70 -8.99 -22.58
CA ALA A 103 -18.31 -8.30 -21.44
C ALA A 103 -17.48 -8.44 -20.16
N LEU A 104 -16.88 -9.62 -19.92
CA LEU A 104 -15.97 -9.86 -18.80
C LEU A 104 -14.73 -8.96 -18.87
N PHE A 105 -14.06 -8.87 -20.02
CA PHE A 105 -12.91 -7.96 -20.17
C PHE A 105 -13.30 -6.49 -20.13
N ALA A 106 -14.49 -6.10 -20.60
CA ALA A 106 -15.01 -4.75 -20.40
C ALA A 106 -15.19 -4.42 -18.91
N ALA A 107 -15.74 -5.34 -18.11
CA ALA A 107 -15.87 -5.16 -16.66
C ALA A 107 -14.51 -5.00 -15.97
N VAL A 108 -13.51 -5.84 -16.32
CA VAL A 108 -12.14 -5.71 -15.80
C VAL A 108 -11.53 -4.34 -16.13
N VAL A 109 -11.64 -3.87 -17.38
CA VAL A 109 -11.08 -2.55 -17.77
C VAL A 109 -11.84 -1.40 -17.10
N CYS A 110 -13.15 -1.54 -16.83
CA CYS A 110 -13.89 -0.58 -16.01
C CYS A 110 -13.39 -0.54 -14.55
N VAL A 111 -13.05 -1.68 -13.93
CA VAL A 111 -12.43 -1.72 -12.59
C VAL A 111 -11.06 -1.03 -12.61
N CYS A 112 -10.23 -1.28 -13.63
CA CYS A 112 -8.95 -0.57 -13.79
C CYS A 112 -9.13 0.96 -13.90
N LEU A 113 -10.12 1.39 -14.68
CA LEU A 113 -10.43 2.82 -14.85
C LEU A 113 -10.88 3.46 -13.54
N LEU A 114 -11.83 2.84 -12.82
CA LEU A 114 -12.30 3.30 -11.51
C LEU A 114 -11.15 3.38 -10.49
N TRP A 115 -10.25 2.39 -10.47
CA TRP A 115 -9.06 2.43 -9.62
C TRP A 115 -8.12 3.58 -9.97
N THR A 116 -7.86 3.85 -11.26
CA THR A 116 -7.03 5.00 -11.64
C THR A 116 -7.66 6.35 -11.35
N LEU A 117 -9.00 6.47 -11.43
CA LEU A 117 -9.73 7.66 -10.99
C LEU A 117 -9.62 7.84 -9.47
N TRP A 118 -9.67 6.75 -8.70
CA TRP A 118 -9.45 6.80 -7.25
C TRP A 118 -8.01 7.22 -6.89
N LEU A 119 -6.99 6.65 -7.55
CA LEU A 119 -5.60 7.07 -7.37
C LEU A 119 -5.39 8.54 -7.76
N LEU A 120 -6.09 9.04 -8.77
CA LEU A 120 -6.03 10.45 -9.15
C LEU A 120 -6.58 11.35 -8.02
N LEU A 121 -7.72 10.98 -7.41
CA LEU A 121 -8.28 11.67 -6.24
C LEU A 121 -7.33 11.62 -5.03
N LEU A 122 -6.72 10.46 -4.74
CA LEU A 122 -5.76 10.29 -3.65
C LEU A 122 -4.51 11.17 -3.79
N ASN A 123 -4.09 11.48 -5.02
CA ASN A 123 -2.98 12.39 -5.27
C ASN A 123 -3.40 13.88 -5.24
N LEU A 124 -4.61 14.21 -5.71
CA LEU A 124 -5.16 15.56 -5.71
C LEU A 124 -5.59 16.07 -4.32
N ALA A 125 -6.27 15.22 -3.54
CA ALA A 125 -6.91 15.57 -2.28
C ALA A 125 -6.77 14.41 -1.27
N PRO A 126 -5.55 14.16 -0.76
CA PRO A 126 -5.24 12.96 0.04
C PRO A 126 -6.05 12.89 1.35
N ASN A 127 -6.07 13.98 2.13
CA ASN A 127 -6.81 14.04 3.40
C ASN A 127 -8.29 13.79 3.19
N TYR A 128 -8.93 14.45 2.22
CA TYR A 128 -10.33 14.23 1.88
C TYR A 128 -10.62 12.77 1.45
N THR A 129 -9.81 12.25 0.51
CA THR A 129 -10.00 10.91 -0.06
C THR A 129 -9.85 9.81 1.01
N VAL A 130 -8.87 9.94 1.91
CA VAL A 130 -8.65 8.97 2.99
C VAL A 130 -9.65 9.15 4.11
N ASN A 131 -9.97 10.38 4.53
CA ASN A 131 -10.98 10.63 5.56
C ASN A 131 -12.32 9.99 5.22
N HIS A 132 -12.77 10.17 3.97
CA HIS A 132 -14.04 9.62 3.51
C HIS A 132 -14.08 8.08 3.52
N ILE A 133 -12.95 7.46 3.19
CA ILE A 133 -12.83 6.00 3.12
C ILE A 133 -12.65 5.36 4.50
N MET A 134 -11.95 6.04 5.42
CA MET A 134 -11.74 5.57 6.80
C MET A 134 -12.86 6.00 7.77
N ARG A 135 -13.85 6.78 7.30
CA ARG A 135 -14.92 7.39 8.10
C ARG A 135 -14.36 8.25 9.25
N THR A 136 -13.44 9.14 8.90
CA THR A 136 -12.74 10.07 9.79
C THR A 136 -12.94 11.54 9.36
N GLU A 137 -13.96 11.86 8.56
CA GLU A 137 -14.22 13.23 8.06
C GLU A 137 -14.40 14.27 9.18
N HIS A 138 -14.97 13.85 10.30
CA HIS A 138 -15.21 14.71 11.47
C HIS A 138 -14.03 14.71 12.47
N PHE A 139 -13.04 13.85 12.29
CA PHE A 139 -11.90 13.73 13.22
C PHE A 139 -10.92 14.88 13.00
N ASP A 140 -10.57 15.55 14.08
CA ASP A 140 -9.65 16.71 14.11
C ASP A 140 -10.02 17.77 13.05
N LYS A 141 -11.33 18.01 12.88
CA LYS A 141 -11.91 18.93 11.88
C LYS A 141 -11.47 18.62 10.43
N GLY A 142 -11.25 17.34 10.14
CA GLY A 142 -10.77 16.84 8.85
C GLY A 142 -9.25 16.73 8.73
N SER A 143 -8.49 17.12 9.76
CA SER A 143 -7.02 17.11 9.74
C SER A 143 -6.38 15.79 10.16
N PHE A 144 -7.15 14.81 10.68
CA PHE A 144 -6.65 13.59 11.34
C PHE A 144 -5.44 12.87 10.69
N TRP A 145 -5.40 12.72 9.35
CA TRP A 145 -4.30 12.02 8.66
C TRP A 145 -3.10 12.89 8.26
N LEU A 146 -3.18 14.22 8.37
CA LEU A 146 -2.07 15.17 8.16
C LEU A 146 -1.20 14.90 6.89
N PHE A 147 -1.79 14.47 5.77
CA PHE A 147 -1.02 14.22 4.55
C PHE A 147 -0.46 15.50 3.95
N VAL A 148 0.87 15.54 3.83
CA VAL A 148 1.62 16.59 3.14
C VAL A 148 1.45 16.50 1.61
N ASP A 149 1.42 17.67 0.97
CA ASP A 149 1.38 17.83 -0.49
C ASP A 149 2.79 17.61 -1.09
N PRO A 150 2.98 16.77 -2.13
CA PRO A 150 4.27 16.67 -2.79
C PRO A 150 4.61 17.97 -3.55
N PRO A 151 5.88 18.18 -3.94
CA PRO A 151 6.28 19.31 -4.78
C PRO A 151 5.40 19.42 -6.04
N ARG A 152 5.01 20.66 -6.41
CA ARG A 152 4.05 20.91 -7.50
C ARG A 152 4.40 20.20 -8.81
N SER A 153 5.68 20.09 -9.14
CA SER A 153 6.19 19.34 -10.30
C SER A 153 5.83 17.85 -10.24
N ILE A 154 6.02 17.17 -9.10
CA ILE A 154 5.65 15.77 -8.90
C ILE A 154 4.13 15.60 -8.93
N LEU A 155 3.38 16.54 -8.33
CA LEU A 155 1.92 16.52 -8.38
C LEU A 155 1.39 16.59 -9.83
N TYR A 156 1.89 17.53 -10.64
CA TYR A 156 1.51 17.62 -12.06
C TYR A 156 1.92 16.37 -12.84
N MET A 157 3.11 15.81 -12.62
CA MET A 157 3.53 14.55 -13.24
C MET A 157 2.57 13.40 -12.89
N ALA A 158 2.21 13.24 -11.61
CA ALA A 158 1.27 12.23 -11.15
C ALA A 158 -0.11 12.37 -11.81
N ILE A 159 -0.65 13.60 -11.85
CA ILE A 159 -1.94 13.91 -12.49
C ILE A 159 -1.91 13.59 -13.98
N LEU A 160 -0.88 14.04 -14.71
CA LEU A 160 -0.74 13.81 -16.15
C LEU A 160 -0.58 12.33 -16.49
N GLY A 161 0.24 11.60 -15.72
CA GLY A 161 0.44 10.16 -15.90
C GLY A 161 -0.84 9.35 -15.66
N LEU A 162 -1.50 9.54 -14.51
CA LEU A 162 -2.74 8.84 -14.19
C LEU A 162 -3.87 9.19 -15.18
N SER A 163 -3.95 10.45 -15.64
CA SER A 163 -4.91 10.86 -16.67
C SER A 163 -4.64 10.18 -18.02
N LEU A 164 -3.37 10.01 -18.41
CA LEU A 164 -2.98 9.31 -19.63
C LEU A 164 -3.31 7.81 -19.56
N VAL A 165 -3.08 7.17 -18.41
CA VAL A 165 -3.45 5.76 -18.17
C VAL A 165 -4.97 5.59 -18.23
N GLY A 166 -5.75 6.46 -17.58
CA GLY A 166 -7.21 6.45 -17.63
C GLY A 166 -7.76 6.62 -19.05
N LEU A 167 -7.19 7.56 -19.83
CA LEU A 167 -7.50 7.74 -21.25
C LEU A 167 -7.15 6.47 -22.07
N GLY A 168 -6.06 5.79 -21.73
CA GLY A 168 -5.69 4.49 -22.29
C GLY A 168 -6.79 3.44 -22.09
N TYR A 169 -7.31 3.27 -20.88
CA TYR A 169 -8.41 2.33 -20.62
C TYR A 169 -9.71 2.72 -21.36
N ILE A 170 -10.04 4.01 -21.46
CA ILE A 170 -11.17 4.49 -22.27
C ILE A 170 -10.99 4.12 -23.75
N VAL A 171 -9.79 4.26 -24.30
CA VAL A 171 -9.48 3.83 -25.68
C VAL A 171 -9.62 2.32 -25.86
N ILE A 172 -9.26 1.50 -24.86
CA ILE A 172 -9.48 0.05 -24.88
C ILE A 172 -10.98 -0.29 -24.86
N LEU A 173 -11.77 0.32 -23.98
CA LEU A 173 -13.23 0.13 -23.92
C LEU A 173 -13.91 0.50 -25.25
N LEU A 174 -13.57 1.67 -25.81
CA LEU A 174 -14.07 2.11 -27.12
C LEU A 174 -13.68 1.13 -28.23
N ARG A 175 -12.44 0.60 -28.22
CA ARG A 175 -11.97 -0.38 -29.21
C ARG A 175 -12.66 -1.74 -29.09
N MET A 176 -13.08 -2.15 -27.89
CA MET A 176 -13.87 -3.37 -27.70
C MET A 176 -15.31 -3.20 -28.20
N ALA A 177 -15.92 -2.03 -27.99
CA ALA A 177 -17.24 -1.70 -28.52
C ALA A 177 -17.24 -1.56 -30.07
N TYR A 178 -16.24 -0.90 -30.64
CA TYR A 178 -16.12 -0.69 -32.09
C TYR A 178 -15.55 -1.94 -32.80
N ARG A 179 -16.40 -2.93 -33.06
CA ARG A 179 -16.09 -3.98 -34.06
C ARG A 179 -16.10 -3.34 -35.47
N PRO A 180 -14.98 -3.30 -36.20
CA PRO A 180 -15.01 -2.88 -37.60
C PRO A 180 -15.85 -3.89 -38.40
N LYS A 181 -16.84 -3.40 -39.16
CA LYS A 181 -17.56 -4.25 -40.13
C LYS A 181 -16.52 -4.81 -41.10
N ARG A 182 -16.47 -6.13 -41.24
CA ARG A 182 -15.64 -6.77 -42.28
C ARG A 182 -16.11 -6.23 -43.63
N VAL A 183 -15.30 -5.40 -44.27
CA VAL A 183 -15.44 -5.14 -45.70
C VAL A 183 -15.22 -6.50 -46.38
N ALA A 184 -16.25 -7.03 -47.01
CA ALA A 184 -16.10 -8.22 -47.81
C ALA A 184 -15.14 -7.87 -48.96
N HIS A 185 -14.02 -8.57 -49.06
CA HIS A 185 -13.17 -8.50 -50.25
C HIS A 185 -13.92 -9.15 -51.40
N ALA A 186 -14.79 -8.37 -52.06
CA ALA A 186 -15.28 -8.70 -53.39
C ALA A 186 -14.06 -8.87 -54.29
N SER A 187 -13.95 -10.04 -54.93
CA SER A 187 -12.85 -10.37 -55.83
C SER A 187 -12.99 -9.57 -57.13
N VAL A 188 -12.45 -8.35 -57.13
CA VAL A 188 -12.41 -7.50 -58.33
C VAL A 188 -11.48 -8.15 -59.36
N SER A 189 -12.09 -8.84 -60.33
CA SER A 189 -11.38 -9.42 -61.46
C SER A 189 -10.73 -8.33 -62.30
N SER A 190 -9.44 -8.48 -62.61
CA SER A 190 -8.64 -7.47 -63.27
C SER A 190 -8.90 -7.43 -64.78
N ARG A 191 -9.74 -6.48 -65.25
CA ARG A 191 -9.88 -6.15 -66.68
C ARG A 191 -9.86 -4.64 -66.95
N SER A 192 -8.66 -4.18 -67.29
CA SER A 192 -8.28 -3.34 -68.44
C SER A 192 -9.02 -2.02 -68.77
N MET A 193 -8.18 -1.00 -69.08
CA MET A 193 -8.42 0.18 -69.95
C MET A 193 -9.52 1.19 -69.53
N ARG A 194 -9.45 2.49 -69.85
CA ARG A 194 -8.45 3.51 -70.29
C ARG A 194 -9.31 4.71 -70.73
N SER A 195 -8.82 5.96 -70.61
CA SER A 195 -9.56 7.23 -70.94
C SER A 195 -10.66 7.60 -69.94
N GLY A 196 -11.11 8.86 -69.83
CA GLY A 196 -10.74 10.08 -70.56
C GLY A 196 -10.91 11.38 -69.74
N ILE A 197 -10.37 12.50 -70.23
CA ILE A 197 -10.13 13.76 -69.50
C ILE A 197 -11.35 14.71 -69.46
N SER A 198 -11.41 15.59 -68.43
CA SER A 198 -12.26 16.79 -68.26
C SER A 198 -13.68 16.58 -67.68
N LYS A 199 -14.35 17.57 -67.06
CA LYS A 199 -14.03 19.02 -66.89
C LYS A 199 -14.59 19.62 -65.57
N SER A 200 -14.20 20.86 -65.28
CA SER A 200 -14.53 21.68 -64.08
C SER A 200 -16.04 21.83 -63.74
N GLY A 201 -16.36 22.04 -62.45
CA GLY A 201 -17.68 22.45 -61.95
C GLY A 201 -17.67 22.80 -60.45
N THR A 202 -17.87 24.07 -60.11
CA THR A 202 -17.76 24.65 -58.76
C THR A 202 -18.93 24.29 -57.81
N GLY A 203 -18.64 24.14 -56.51
CA GLY A 203 -19.66 24.14 -55.45
C GLY A 203 -19.10 23.83 -54.05
N SER A 204 -18.92 24.87 -53.22
CA SER A 204 -18.49 24.70 -51.82
C SER A 204 -19.67 24.66 -50.86
N SER A 205 -19.62 23.77 -49.87
CA SER A 205 -20.48 23.80 -48.68
C SER A 205 -19.82 23.00 -47.55
N ASP A 206 -19.75 23.59 -46.36
CA ASP A 206 -18.88 23.14 -45.27
C ASP A 206 -19.22 21.77 -44.68
N LYS A 207 -18.23 20.87 -44.66
CA LYS A 207 -18.21 19.69 -43.78
C LYS A 207 -16.84 19.50 -43.14
N ILE A 208 -16.77 19.91 -41.87
CA ILE A 208 -15.62 19.80 -40.96
C ILE A 208 -14.97 18.39 -41.08
N PRO A 209 -13.64 18.30 -41.26
CA PRO A 209 -13.00 17.07 -41.73
C PRO A 209 -12.93 15.98 -40.65
N ARG A 210 -13.90 15.07 -40.66
CA ARG A 210 -13.96 13.82 -39.86
C ARG A 210 -12.81 12.82 -40.17
N ARG A 211 -11.76 13.26 -40.87
CA ARG A 211 -10.58 12.49 -41.30
C ARG A 211 -9.39 12.57 -40.35
N THR A 212 -9.24 13.63 -39.54
CA THR A 212 -8.07 13.80 -38.66
C THR A 212 -8.06 12.82 -37.49
N THR A 213 -9.21 12.64 -36.82
CA THR A 213 -9.38 11.62 -35.76
C THR A 213 -9.18 10.21 -36.30
N LEU A 214 -9.76 9.89 -37.47
CA LEU A 214 -9.57 8.60 -38.14
C LEU A 214 -8.11 8.35 -38.54
N LYS A 215 -7.37 9.38 -38.99
CA LYS A 215 -5.92 9.28 -39.24
C LYS A 215 -5.15 8.96 -37.96
N LEU A 216 -5.41 9.66 -36.86
CA LEU A 216 -4.74 9.41 -35.57
C LEU A 216 -5.02 7.99 -35.05
N ILE A 217 -6.28 7.55 -35.13
CA ILE A 217 -6.70 6.18 -34.78
C ILE A 217 -6.00 5.14 -35.68
N SER A 218 -5.82 5.42 -36.98
CA SER A 218 -5.11 4.52 -37.90
C SER A 218 -3.59 4.47 -37.65
N ALA A 219 -2.97 5.59 -37.26
CA ALA A 219 -1.57 5.63 -36.86
C ALA A 219 -1.34 4.83 -35.56
N LEU A 220 -2.27 4.92 -34.60
CA LEU A 220 -2.31 4.09 -33.39
C LEU A 220 -2.72 2.62 -33.66
N ALA A 221 -3.17 2.28 -34.86
CA ALA A 221 -3.50 0.91 -35.26
C ALA A 221 -2.32 0.20 -35.92
N ASN A 222 -1.56 0.88 -36.77
CA ASN A 222 -0.37 0.34 -37.42
C ASN A 222 0.90 0.61 -36.59
N THR A 223 1.17 -0.27 -35.63
CA THR A 223 2.51 -0.45 -35.06
C THR A 223 2.96 -1.87 -35.38
N GLU A 224 4.24 -2.07 -35.68
CA GLU A 224 4.71 -3.27 -36.35
C GLU A 224 4.78 -4.54 -35.48
N ARG A 225 5.13 -5.65 -36.14
CA ARG A 225 5.23 -6.99 -35.59
C ARG A 225 6.44 -7.08 -34.66
N PHE A 226 6.22 -7.01 -33.35
CA PHE A 226 7.26 -7.21 -32.34
C PHE A 226 7.97 -8.57 -32.56
N PRO A 227 9.32 -8.59 -32.72
CA PRO A 227 10.06 -9.85 -32.76
C PRO A 227 10.09 -10.50 -31.37
N SER A 228 10.19 -11.83 -31.31
CA SER A 228 10.12 -12.61 -30.05
C SER A 228 11.21 -12.23 -29.04
N GLN A 229 12.38 -11.78 -29.50
CA GLN A 229 13.43 -11.23 -28.63
C GLN A 229 12.98 -9.95 -27.91
N LEU A 230 12.26 -9.06 -28.60
CA LEU A 230 11.76 -7.82 -28.00
C LEU A 230 10.62 -8.08 -27.00
N ALA A 231 9.80 -9.11 -27.24
CA ALA A 231 8.80 -9.56 -26.28
C ALA A 231 9.43 -10.14 -24.99
N LEU A 232 10.53 -10.89 -25.11
CA LEU A 232 11.32 -11.34 -23.96
C LEU A 232 11.89 -10.14 -23.17
N TRP A 233 12.44 -9.14 -23.85
CA TRP A 233 12.94 -7.91 -23.22
C TRP A 233 11.83 -7.11 -22.53
N MET A 234 10.61 -7.04 -23.09
CA MET A 234 9.48 -6.42 -22.40
C MET A 234 9.18 -7.14 -21.08
N LYS A 235 9.13 -8.49 -21.05
CA LYS A 235 8.86 -9.22 -19.80
C LYS A 235 9.98 -9.10 -18.77
N VAL A 236 11.23 -8.96 -19.18
CA VAL A 236 12.34 -8.61 -18.26
C VAL A 236 12.14 -7.20 -17.68
N GLY A 237 11.64 -6.25 -18.47
CA GLY A 237 11.24 -4.91 -18.00
C GLY A 237 10.06 -4.93 -17.03
N ASP A 238 9.00 -5.67 -17.35
CA ASP A 238 7.81 -5.88 -16.49
C ASP A 238 8.25 -6.40 -15.11
N LEU A 239 9.05 -7.47 -15.10
CA LEU A 239 9.56 -8.12 -13.91
C LEU A 239 10.55 -7.24 -13.11
N ALA A 240 11.27 -6.34 -13.79
CA ALA A 240 12.12 -5.34 -13.12
C ALA A 240 11.27 -4.26 -12.41
N PHE A 241 10.20 -3.75 -13.04
CA PHE A 241 9.27 -2.82 -12.38
C PHE A 241 8.55 -3.48 -11.19
N GLU A 242 8.13 -4.74 -11.34
CA GLU A 242 7.59 -5.56 -10.25
C GLU A 242 8.58 -5.69 -9.08
N THR A 243 9.85 -6.00 -9.38
CA THR A 243 10.90 -6.12 -8.35
C THR A 243 11.16 -4.79 -7.65
N VAL A 244 11.17 -3.68 -8.39
CA VAL A 244 11.30 -2.32 -7.83
C VAL A 244 10.17 -2.00 -6.86
N LEU A 245 8.91 -2.33 -7.21
CA LEU A 245 7.77 -2.14 -6.32
C LEU A 245 7.87 -3.05 -5.09
N LEU A 246 8.30 -4.30 -5.22
CA LEU A 246 8.51 -5.21 -4.09
C LEU A 246 9.62 -4.70 -3.13
N VAL A 247 10.73 -4.20 -3.66
CA VAL A 247 11.78 -3.55 -2.86
C VAL A 247 11.23 -2.29 -2.16
N GLN A 248 10.37 -1.49 -2.80
CA GLN A 248 9.72 -0.36 -2.13
C GLN A 248 8.79 -0.81 -0.99
N ILE A 249 8.07 -1.93 -1.14
CA ILE A 249 7.20 -2.49 -0.08
C ILE A 249 8.05 -3.02 1.10
N LEU A 250 9.26 -3.53 0.84
CA LEU A 250 10.23 -3.93 1.86
C LEU A 250 10.83 -2.72 2.60
N GLU A 251 11.30 -1.71 1.87
CA GLU A 251 11.88 -0.47 2.42
C GLU A 251 10.87 0.41 3.16
N THR A 252 9.58 0.37 2.79
CA THR A 252 8.54 1.07 3.57
C THR A 252 8.18 0.38 4.88
N GLY A 253 8.51 -0.90 5.05
CA GLY A 253 8.20 -1.68 6.25
C GLY A 253 6.76 -2.21 6.29
N ALA A 254 6.12 -2.45 5.14
CA ALA A 254 4.76 -2.96 5.09
C ALA A 254 4.63 -4.34 5.80
N PRO A 255 3.46 -4.74 6.34
CA PRO A 255 3.25 -6.02 7.02
C PRO A 255 3.72 -7.25 6.23
N SER A 256 4.16 -8.27 6.96
CA SER A 256 4.67 -9.53 6.39
C SER A 256 3.67 -10.21 5.44
N VAL A 257 2.38 -10.12 5.74
CA VAL A 257 1.29 -10.64 4.89
C VAL A 257 1.28 -9.96 3.52
N ILE A 258 1.42 -8.63 3.46
CA ILE A 258 1.39 -7.87 2.20
C ILE A 258 2.64 -8.17 1.35
N VAL A 259 3.82 -8.22 1.98
CA VAL A 259 5.06 -8.64 1.31
C VAL A 259 4.95 -10.08 0.79
N GLY A 260 4.39 -11.00 1.58
CA GLY A 260 4.17 -12.39 1.17
C GLY A 260 3.27 -12.49 -0.07
N ILE A 261 2.14 -11.79 -0.08
CA ILE A 261 1.22 -11.76 -1.22
C ILE A 261 1.90 -11.20 -2.47
N PHE A 262 2.57 -10.04 -2.36
CA PHE A 262 3.23 -9.42 -3.51
C PHE A 262 4.38 -10.29 -4.05
N THR A 263 5.16 -10.90 -3.16
CA THR A 263 6.23 -11.84 -3.53
C THR A 263 5.67 -13.04 -4.28
N VAL A 264 4.60 -13.67 -3.78
CA VAL A 264 3.94 -14.80 -4.45
C VAL A 264 3.43 -14.41 -5.83
N VAL A 265 2.90 -13.21 -6.03
CA VAL A 265 2.48 -12.71 -7.34
C VAL A 265 3.67 -12.61 -8.30
N VAL A 266 4.75 -11.93 -7.92
CA VAL A 266 5.93 -11.71 -8.78
C VAL A 266 6.68 -13.02 -9.07
N THR A 267 6.82 -13.91 -8.09
CA THR A 267 7.48 -15.22 -8.31
C THR A 267 6.61 -16.14 -9.17
N SER A 268 5.29 -16.11 -9.01
CA SER A 268 4.37 -16.87 -9.86
C SER A 268 4.37 -16.37 -11.31
N ASN A 269 4.53 -15.06 -11.51
CA ASN A 269 4.68 -14.45 -12.83
C ASN A 269 5.92 -14.99 -13.57
N ALA A 270 7.10 -14.95 -12.91
CA ALA A 270 8.33 -15.51 -13.46
C ALA A 270 8.24 -17.02 -13.74
N LEU A 271 7.68 -17.79 -12.80
CA LEU A 271 7.50 -19.24 -12.97
C LEU A 271 6.51 -19.57 -14.10
N ALA A 272 5.45 -18.78 -14.29
CA ALA A 272 4.52 -18.94 -15.40
C ALA A 272 5.21 -18.73 -16.77
N CYS A 273 6.09 -17.72 -16.90
CA CYS A 273 6.91 -17.53 -18.10
C CYS A 273 7.79 -18.76 -18.39
N ALA A 274 8.45 -19.31 -17.37
CA ALA A 274 9.26 -20.52 -17.53
C ALA A 274 8.41 -21.72 -18.00
N ILE A 275 7.24 -21.94 -17.39
CA ILE A 275 6.31 -23.03 -17.76
C ILE A 275 5.85 -22.88 -19.22
N ILE A 276 5.46 -21.68 -19.66
CA ILE A 276 5.02 -21.42 -21.04
C ILE A 276 6.15 -21.69 -22.06
N MET A 277 7.42 -21.45 -21.70
CA MET A 277 8.58 -21.76 -22.55
C MET A 277 8.88 -23.27 -22.62
N PHE A 278 8.56 -24.05 -21.57
CA PHE A 278 8.70 -25.51 -21.56
C PHE A 278 7.56 -26.24 -22.26
N LEU A 279 6.32 -25.73 -22.22
CA LEU A 279 5.15 -26.41 -22.80
C LEU A 279 5.20 -26.41 -24.35
N PRO A 280 5.05 -27.57 -25.03
CA PRO A 280 5.29 -27.68 -26.47
C PRO A 280 4.07 -27.41 -27.38
N PHE A 281 2.93 -26.92 -26.87
CA PHE A 281 1.73 -26.75 -27.69
C PHE A 281 1.85 -25.63 -28.75
N ASP A 282 1.30 -25.82 -29.94
CA ASP A 282 1.43 -24.86 -31.06
C ASP A 282 0.38 -23.71 -31.08
N ARG A 283 -0.49 -23.62 -30.07
CA ARG A 283 -1.61 -22.64 -30.04
C ARG A 283 -1.82 -21.99 -28.67
N ILE A 284 -0.74 -21.57 -28.00
CA ILE A 284 -0.79 -20.97 -26.65
C ILE A 284 -1.01 -19.44 -26.68
N GLY A 285 -0.75 -18.74 -27.79
CA GLY A 285 -0.64 -17.27 -27.86
C GLY A 285 -1.74 -16.44 -27.16
N LEU A 286 -2.99 -16.92 -27.18
CA LEU A 286 -4.08 -16.31 -26.41
C LEU A 286 -3.94 -16.55 -24.89
N LEU A 287 -3.71 -17.80 -24.47
CA LEU A 287 -3.51 -18.15 -23.05
C LEU A 287 -2.25 -17.50 -22.48
N GLU A 288 -1.17 -17.46 -23.26
CA GLU A 288 0.08 -16.75 -22.97
C GLU A 288 -0.19 -15.26 -22.66
N THR A 289 -0.93 -14.57 -23.54
CA THR A 289 -1.32 -13.17 -23.33
C THR A 289 -2.27 -12.99 -22.13
N LEU A 290 -3.13 -13.97 -21.84
CA LEU A 290 -4.06 -13.93 -20.70
C LEU A 290 -3.38 -14.16 -19.34
N VAL A 291 -2.33 -15.00 -19.30
CA VAL A 291 -1.53 -15.24 -18.10
C VAL A 291 -0.67 -14.01 -17.79
N ASP A 292 0.00 -13.43 -18.79
CA ASP A 292 0.70 -12.14 -18.62
C ASP A 292 -0.26 -11.05 -18.12
N LEU A 293 -1.43 -10.88 -18.77
CA LEU A 293 -2.43 -9.90 -18.37
C LEU A 293 -2.93 -10.08 -16.92
N LEU A 294 -3.04 -11.32 -16.43
CA LEU A 294 -3.46 -11.59 -15.05
C LEU A 294 -2.44 -11.06 -14.03
N PHE A 295 -1.15 -11.28 -14.26
CA PHE A 295 -0.10 -10.78 -13.36
C PHE A 295 0.02 -9.26 -13.44
N ASP A 296 0.03 -8.68 -14.64
CA ASP A 296 0.09 -7.22 -14.83
C ASP A 296 -1.11 -6.52 -14.14
N LEU A 297 -2.31 -7.12 -14.20
CA LEU A 297 -3.51 -6.66 -13.48
C LEU A 297 -3.37 -6.78 -11.96
N LEU A 298 -2.84 -7.91 -11.46
CA LEU A 298 -2.59 -8.12 -10.04
C LEU A 298 -1.57 -7.13 -9.48
N VAL A 299 -0.53 -6.76 -10.24
CA VAL A 299 0.49 -5.80 -9.81
C VAL A 299 -0.03 -4.36 -9.88
N ALA A 300 -0.65 -3.97 -11.01
CA ALA A 300 -1.12 -2.60 -11.24
C ALA A 300 -2.33 -2.18 -10.40
N VAL A 301 -3.22 -3.13 -10.09
CA VAL A 301 -4.55 -2.87 -9.51
C VAL A 301 -4.80 -3.77 -8.30
N GLY A 302 -4.63 -5.09 -8.46
CA GLY A 302 -5.01 -6.08 -7.45
C GLY A 302 -4.32 -5.91 -6.10
N CYS A 303 -2.99 -5.85 -6.06
CA CYS A 303 -2.21 -5.72 -4.83
C CYS A 303 -2.35 -4.32 -4.18
N PRO A 304 -2.35 -3.20 -4.92
CA PRO A 304 -2.71 -1.89 -4.38
C PRO A 304 -4.12 -1.84 -3.76
N MET A 305 -5.13 -2.45 -4.41
CA MET A 305 -6.49 -2.56 -3.84
C MET A 305 -6.51 -3.46 -2.60
N LEU A 306 -5.84 -4.62 -2.62
CA LEU A 306 -5.77 -5.54 -1.48
C LEU A 306 -5.06 -4.89 -0.29
N THR A 307 -4.03 -4.08 -0.54
CA THR A 307 -3.33 -3.28 0.47
C THR A 307 -4.30 -2.30 1.15
N LEU A 308 -5.10 -1.56 0.37
CA LEU A 308 -6.13 -0.66 0.91
C LEU A 308 -7.18 -1.41 1.73
N VAL A 309 -7.70 -2.53 1.21
CA VAL A 309 -8.72 -3.36 1.89
C VAL A 309 -8.19 -3.98 3.19
N TYR A 310 -6.92 -4.42 3.21
CA TYR A 310 -6.28 -4.93 4.43
C TYR A 310 -6.29 -3.88 5.54
N TYR A 311 -5.89 -2.64 5.25
CA TYR A 311 -5.89 -1.57 6.25
C TYR A 311 -7.28 -1.09 6.65
N LEU A 312 -8.23 -1.05 5.72
CA LEU A 312 -9.64 -0.76 6.03
C LEU A 312 -10.23 -1.76 7.04
N ASN A 313 -9.85 -3.04 6.93
CA ASN A 313 -10.30 -4.08 7.85
C ASN A 313 -9.46 -4.15 9.15
N THR A 314 -8.30 -3.50 9.20
CA THR A 314 -7.38 -3.50 10.35
C THR A 314 -7.55 -2.26 11.23
N PHE A 315 -7.97 -1.12 10.67
CA PHE A 315 -8.12 0.14 11.40
C PHE A 315 -9.22 0.07 12.47
N ASN A 316 -8.80 -0.02 13.73
CA ASN A 316 -9.70 0.01 14.88
C ASN A 316 -9.56 1.34 15.63
N PHE A 317 -10.65 2.12 15.69
CA PHE A 317 -10.72 3.38 16.43
C PHE A 317 -11.84 3.30 17.48
N PRO A 318 -11.57 3.56 18.77
CA PRO A 318 -12.55 3.41 19.85
C PRO A 318 -13.53 4.59 19.89
N ARG A 319 -14.53 4.56 18.99
CA ARG A 319 -15.52 5.64 18.81
C ARG A 319 -16.28 5.95 20.10
N ASP A 320 -16.56 4.95 20.93
CA ASP A 320 -17.29 5.12 22.19
C ASP A 320 -16.47 5.94 23.21
N LYS A 321 -15.16 5.65 23.34
CA LYS A 321 -14.25 6.46 24.17
C LYS A 321 -14.16 7.89 23.63
N PHE A 322 -14.09 8.06 22.31
CA PHE A 322 -14.03 9.37 21.68
C PHE A 322 -15.32 10.19 21.91
N ALA A 323 -16.49 9.56 21.86
CA ALA A 323 -17.75 10.21 22.21
C ALA A 323 -17.77 10.67 23.68
N ILE A 324 -17.38 9.80 24.62
CA ILE A 324 -17.27 10.15 26.04
C ILE A 324 -16.30 11.34 26.24
N ASN A 325 -15.15 11.36 25.54
CA ASN A 325 -14.23 12.49 25.63
C ASN A 325 -14.88 13.81 25.18
N LEU A 326 -15.65 13.81 24.08
CA LEU A 326 -16.36 14.99 23.59
C LEU A 326 -17.55 15.42 24.47
N GLU A 327 -18.05 14.56 25.35
CA GLU A 327 -19.09 14.88 26.35
C GLU A 327 -18.50 15.38 27.69
N VAL A 328 -17.28 14.95 28.04
CA VAL A 328 -16.65 15.20 29.35
C VAL A 328 -15.67 16.38 29.32
N PHE A 329 -14.89 16.55 28.25
CA PHE A 329 -13.86 17.58 28.18
C PHE A 329 -14.38 18.86 27.49
N PRO A 330 -14.01 20.06 27.95
CA PRO A 330 -14.41 21.31 27.29
C PRO A 330 -13.80 21.49 25.90
N ALA A 331 -14.50 22.27 25.06
CA ALA A 331 -14.08 22.61 23.71
C ALA A 331 -12.64 23.18 23.66
N GLY A 332 -11.76 22.53 22.90
CA GLY A 332 -10.35 22.90 22.71
C GLY A 332 -9.35 22.12 23.56
N TRP A 333 -9.78 21.16 24.39
CA TRP A 333 -8.88 20.31 25.17
C TRP A 333 -8.16 19.25 24.31
N PHE A 334 -7.10 18.66 24.84
CA PHE A 334 -6.27 17.68 24.12
C PHE A 334 -7.01 16.36 23.90
N GLU A 335 -7.83 15.97 24.89
CA GLU A 335 -8.60 14.74 24.92
C GLU A 335 -9.76 14.71 23.90
N GLU A 336 -10.21 15.88 23.41
CA GLU A 336 -11.14 15.99 22.28
C GLU A 336 -10.51 15.60 20.92
N GLN A 337 -9.18 15.45 20.84
CA GLN A 337 -8.49 15.16 19.58
C GLN A 337 -8.49 13.67 19.28
N ALA A 338 -9.00 13.31 18.10
CA ALA A 338 -9.09 11.93 17.65
C ALA A 338 -7.70 11.31 17.48
N SER A 339 -6.71 12.08 16.99
CA SER A 339 -5.32 11.66 16.87
C SER A 339 -4.64 11.32 18.22
N VAL A 340 -5.18 11.80 19.35
CA VAL A 340 -4.74 11.43 20.71
C VAL A 340 -5.40 10.13 21.17
N VAL A 341 -6.67 9.91 20.80
CA VAL A 341 -7.47 8.75 21.17
C VAL A 341 -7.19 7.51 20.29
N ALA A 342 -6.70 7.72 19.07
CA ALA A 342 -6.33 6.66 18.13
C ALA A 342 -5.10 5.85 18.60
N ASP A 343 -5.04 4.58 18.18
CA ASP A 343 -3.82 3.77 18.30
C ASP A 343 -2.71 4.39 17.42
N PRO A 344 -1.58 4.83 18.01
CA PRO A 344 -0.52 5.51 17.28
C PRO A 344 0.23 4.55 16.33
N VAL A 345 0.36 3.28 16.68
CA VAL A 345 1.03 2.26 15.86
C VAL A 345 0.19 1.95 14.61
N GLN A 346 -1.11 1.69 14.79
CA GLN A 346 -2.03 1.50 13.66
C GLN A 346 -2.06 2.75 12.76
N THR A 347 -2.23 3.93 13.36
CA THR A 347 -2.31 5.20 12.61
C THR A 347 -1.04 5.44 11.78
N ALA A 348 0.15 5.22 12.37
CA ALA A 348 1.43 5.39 11.68
C ALA A 348 1.64 4.38 10.54
N VAL A 349 1.32 3.09 10.75
CA VAL A 349 1.39 2.03 9.72
C VAL A 349 0.47 2.34 8.54
N ILE A 350 -0.77 2.75 8.84
CA ILE A 350 -1.79 3.09 7.85
C ILE A 350 -1.39 4.35 7.08
N TYR A 351 -1.04 5.44 7.78
CA TYR A 351 -0.55 6.69 7.17
C TYR A 351 0.56 6.40 6.17
N LYS A 352 1.59 5.64 6.59
CA LYS A 352 2.75 5.34 5.75
C LYS A 352 2.37 4.53 4.52
N SER A 353 1.44 3.59 4.67
CA SER A 353 0.99 2.74 3.57
C SER A 353 0.11 3.48 2.57
N LEU A 354 -0.80 4.34 3.04
CA LEU A 354 -1.61 5.22 2.19
C LEU A 354 -0.76 6.33 1.53
N LYS A 355 0.28 6.81 2.22
CA LYS A 355 1.32 7.66 1.62
C LYS A 355 2.08 6.93 0.53
N SER A 356 2.41 5.65 0.74
CA SER A 356 3.04 4.81 -0.29
C SER A 356 2.11 4.52 -1.48
N LEU A 357 0.77 4.63 -1.34
CA LEU A 357 -0.16 4.58 -2.49
C LEU A 357 -0.19 5.87 -3.33
N ARG A 358 0.44 6.97 -2.89
CA ARG A 358 0.58 8.21 -3.67
C ARG A 358 1.85 8.19 -4.54
N ILE A 359 2.02 9.18 -5.41
CA ILE A 359 3.24 9.42 -6.18
C ILE A 359 3.93 10.63 -5.54
N THR A 360 4.99 10.40 -4.78
CA THR A 360 5.70 11.44 -4.01
C THR A 360 7.10 11.74 -4.54
N SER A 361 7.62 10.88 -5.42
CA SER A 361 8.92 11.00 -6.08
C SER A 361 8.85 10.63 -7.57
N ALA A 362 9.87 11.05 -8.33
CA ALA A 362 10.02 10.68 -9.74
C ALA A 362 10.26 9.17 -9.95
N PHE A 363 10.92 8.50 -8.99
CA PHE A 363 11.17 7.05 -9.04
C PHE A 363 9.87 6.26 -8.93
N GLU A 364 9.01 6.61 -7.96
CA GLU A 364 7.66 6.02 -7.83
C GLU A 364 6.83 6.26 -9.09
N PHE A 365 6.88 7.47 -9.66
CA PHE A 365 6.21 7.78 -10.92
C PHE A 365 6.61 6.81 -12.03
N PHE A 366 7.91 6.63 -12.28
CA PHE A 366 8.38 5.74 -13.35
C PHE A 366 8.03 4.27 -13.09
N ALA A 367 8.19 3.77 -11.87
CA ALA A 367 7.83 2.39 -11.54
C ALA A 367 6.34 2.10 -11.79
N ARG A 368 5.46 3.01 -11.36
CA ARG A 368 4.00 2.87 -11.49
C ARG A 368 3.51 3.05 -12.92
N MET A 369 4.04 4.05 -13.62
CA MET A 369 3.71 4.26 -15.03
C MET A 369 4.24 3.13 -15.90
N GLY A 370 5.37 2.50 -15.55
CA GLY A 370 5.87 1.28 -16.19
C GLY A 370 4.87 0.12 -16.14
N VAL A 371 4.42 -0.26 -14.94
CA VAL A 371 3.44 -1.35 -14.77
C VAL A 371 2.09 -1.02 -15.45
N HIS A 372 1.57 0.21 -15.28
CA HIS A 372 0.33 0.61 -15.97
C HIS A 372 0.47 0.64 -17.50
N ALA A 373 1.64 1.02 -18.03
CA ALA A 373 1.92 0.98 -19.46
C ALA A 373 1.97 -0.46 -19.99
N SER A 374 2.58 -1.40 -19.26
CA SER A 374 2.59 -2.80 -19.67
C SER A 374 1.19 -3.41 -19.69
N LEU A 375 0.41 -3.21 -18.61
CA LEU A 375 -1.00 -3.62 -18.56
C LEU A 375 -1.81 -3.06 -19.75
N PHE A 376 -1.62 -1.78 -20.11
CA PHE A 376 -2.24 -1.20 -21.30
C PHE A 376 -1.77 -1.86 -22.61
N LEU A 377 -0.48 -2.18 -22.75
CA LEU A 377 0.06 -2.87 -23.92
C LEU A 377 -0.48 -4.31 -24.05
N ARG A 378 -0.56 -5.07 -22.95
CA ARG A 378 -1.15 -6.43 -22.95
C ARG A 378 -2.65 -6.39 -23.24
N LEU A 379 -3.40 -5.42 -22.68
CA LEU A 379 -4.82 -5.20 -23.03
C LEU A 379 -4.99 -4.89 -24.53
N ARG A 380 -4.15 -4.01 -25.10
CA ARG A 380 -4.15 -3.70 -26.55
C ARG A 380 -3.85 -4.95 -27.39
N GLN A 381 -2.90 -5.79 -26.96
CA GLN A 381 -2.55 -7.05 -27.61
C GLN A 381 -3.70 -8.08 -27.53
N LEU A 382 -4.34 -8.24 -26.36
CA LEU A 382 -5.49 -9.12 -26.20
C LEU A 382 -6.67 -8.70 -27.10
N VAL A 383 -7.00 -7.41 -27.17
CA VAL A 383 -8.07 -6.91 -28.06
C VAL A 383 -7.75 -7.21 -29.53
N MET A 384 -6.48 -7.10 -29.95
CA MET A 384 -6.05 -7.50 -31.29
C MET A 384 -6.22 -9.01 -31.54
N LEU A 385 -5.86 -9.87 -30.59
CA LEU A 385 -6.03 -11.32 -30.69
C LEU A 385 -7.51 -11.75 -30.68
N ILE A 386 -8.37 -11.05 -29.95
CA ILE A 386 -9.83 -11.28 -29.94
C ILE A 386 -10.46 -10.81 -31.27
N GLN A 387 -9.94 -9.74 -31.89
CA GLN A 387 -10.48 -9.20 -33.15
C GLN A 387 -10.01 -9.96 -34.41
N ASP A 388 -8.80 -10.53 -34.41
CA ASP A 388 -8.27 -11.32 -35.53
C ASP A 388 -7.86 -12.75 -35.09
N PRO A 389 -8.79 -13.73 -35.17
CA PRO A 389 -8.53 -15.12 -34.79
C PRO A 389 -7.36 -15.79 -35.54
N LYS A 390 -6.94 -15.28 -36.71
CA LYS A 390 -5.78 -15.83 -37.43
C LYS A 390 -4.47 -15.62 -36.68
N ARG A 391 -4.41 -14.67 -35.74
CA ARG A 391 -3.22 -14.35 -34.94
C ARG A 391 -3.11 -15.17 -33.65
N GLN A 392 -4.18 -15.84 -33.22
CA GLN A 392 -4.24 -16.57 -31.94
C GLN A 392 -3.28 -17.79 -31.87
N GLY A 393 -2.81 -18.29 -33.01
CA GLY A 393 -1.81 -19.36 -33.10
C GLY A 393 -0.35 -18.91 -33.08
N MET A 394 -0.07 -17.60 -33.04
CA MET A 394 1.31 -17.10 -32.95
C MET A 394 1.77 -17.06 -31.48
N ARG A 395 2.84 -17.79 -31.15
CA ARG A 395 3.56 -17.65 -29.87
C ARG A 395 4.19 -16.26 -29.74
N VAL A 396 4.33 -15.79 -28.51
CA VAL A 396 5.04 -14.56 -28.15
C VAL A 396 6.46 -14.87 -27.67
N TYR A 397 6.60 -15.83 -26.73
CA TYR A 397 7.88 -16.34 -26.25
C TYR A 397 8.48 -17.41 -27.20
N PRO A 398 9.82 -17.51 -27.29
CA PRO A 398 10.48 -18.55 -28.06
C PRO A 398 10.22 -19.95 -27.46
N SER A 399 9.84 -20.91 -28.30
CA SER A 399 9.60 -22.30 -27.90
C SER A 399 10.88 -23.01 -27.47
N CYS A 400 10.79 -23.81 -26.40
CA CYS A 400 11.85 -24.69 -25.90
C CYS A 400 13.19 -24.00 -25.58
N HIS A 401 13.21 -22.68 -25.36
CA HIS A 401 14.43 -21.90 -25.13
C HIS A 401 14.94 -22.07 -23.69
N ARG A 402 15.47 -23.26 -23.39
CA ARG A 402 15.92 -23.72 -22.07
C ARG A 402 16.70 -22.68 -21.23
N PRO A 403 17.70 -21.92 -21.76
CA PRO A 403 18.43 -20.95 -20.93
C PRO A 403 17.56 -19.75 -20.50
N ALA A 404 16.54 -19.35 -21.29
CA ALA A 404 15.61 -18.31 -20.84
C ALA A 404 14.64 -18.83 -19.77
N ALA A 405 14.12 -20.05 -19.95
CA ALA A 405 13.29 -20.68 -18.92
C ALA A 405 14.06 -20.90 -17.60
N ALA A 406 15.33 -21.30 -17.69
CA ALA A 406 16.22 -21.43 -16.53
C ALA A 406 16.49 -20.07 -15.85
N PHE A 407 16.68 -18.99 -16.61
CA PHE A 407 16.81 -17.63 -16.05
C PHE A 407 15.61 -17.23 -15.19
N PHE A 408 14.37 -17.45 -15.66
CA PHE A 408 13.18 -17.12 -14.86
C PHE A 408 13.02 -17.99 -13.60
N VAL A 409 13.41 -19.27 -13.65
CA VAL A 409 13.41 -20.15 -12.46
C VAL A 409 14.47 -19.71 -11.45
N VAL A 410 15.70 -19.44 -11.89
CA VAL A 410 16.78 -18.94 -11.03
C VAL A 410 16.41 -17.58 -10.43
N PHE A 411 15.83 -16.67 -11.22
CA PHE A 411 15.31 -15.39 -10.74
C PHE A 411 14.27 -15.60 -9.63
N ALA A 412 13.27 -16.49 -9.82
CA ALA A 412 12.23 -16.72 -8.83
C ALA A 412 12.81 -17.28 -7.51
N VAL A 413 13.78 -18.20 -7.58
CA VAL A 413 14.48 -18.74 -6.40
C VAL A 413 15.31 -17.66 -5.68
N LEU A 414 16.06 -16.85 -6.44
CA LEU A 414 16.85 -15.74 -5.87
C LEU A 414 15.94 -14.67 -5.23
N LEU A 415 14.78 -14.37 -5.82
CA LEU A 415 13.83 -13.42 -5.26
C LEU A 415 13.20 -13.94 -3.95
N LEU A 416 12.84 -15.22 -3.90
CA LEU A 416 12.36 -15.86 -2.65
C LEU A 416 13.43 -15.82 -1.55
N ALA A 417 14.70 -16.11 -1.88
CA ALA A 417 15.81 -16.03 -0.94
C ALA A 417 16.05 -14.59 -0.46
N PHE A 418 16.09 -13.63 -1.38
CA PHE A 418 16.27 -12.20 -1.09
C PHE A 418 15.16 -11.67 -0.16
N VAL A 419 13.89 -11.93 -0.47
CA VAL A 419 12.77 -11.49 0.38
C VAL A 419 12.79 -12.21 1.73
N GLY A 420 12.96 -13.54 1.73
CA GLY A 420 12.96 -14.35 2.94
C GLY A 420 14.03 -13.92 3.93
N GLU A 421 15.26 -13.75 3.46
CA GLU A 421 16.37 -13.33 4.32
C GLU A 421 16.25 -11.85 4.71
N SER A 422 15.76 -10.96 3.82
CA SER A 422 15.47 -9.56 4.18
C SER A 422 14.40 -9.40 5.27
N VAL A 423 13.37 -10.25 5.26
CA VAL A 423 12.39 -10.32 6.35
C VAL A 423 13.08 -10.84 7.62
N ARG A 424 13.76 -11.98 7.52
CA ARG A 424 14.36 -12.70 8.66
C ARG A 424 15.40 -11.86 9.41
N THR A 425 16.40 -11.31 8.73
CA THR A 425 17.48 -10.55 9.37
C THR A 425 16.93 -9.29 10.02
N SER A 426 16.07 -8.54 9.33
CA SER A 426 15.46 -7.32 9.88
C SER A 426 14.51 -7.61 11.05
N THR A 427 13.81 -8.75 11.07
CA THR A 427 13.03 -9.19 12.24
C THR A 427 13.92 -9.57 13.42
N ILE A 428 15.04 -10.27 13.19
CA ILE A 428 15.99 -10.62 14.28
C ILE A 428 16.61 -9.36 14.87
N ALA A 429 17.10 -8.43 14.03
CA ALA A 429 17.74 -7.19 14.45
C ALA A 429 16.84 -6.27 15.30
N CYS A 430 15.53 -6.26 15.03
CA CYS A 430 14.57 -5.41 15.74
C CYS A 430 13.82 -6.13 16.88
N ALA A 431 13.97 -7.45 17.04
CA ALA A 431 13.35 -8.19 18.14
C ALA A 431 13.68 -7.67 19.56
N PRO A 432 14.87 -7.11 19.85
CA PRO A 432 15.18 -6.48 21.15
C PRO A 432 14.48 -5.14 21.41
N HIS A 433 13.69 -4.62 20.46
CA HIS A 433 13.17 -3.25 20.43
C HIS A 433 11.66 -3.21 20.15
N PRO A 434 10.80 -3.58 21.13
CA PRO A 434 9.35 -3.50 20.98
C PRO A 434 8.84 -2.07 20.73
N GLU A 435 9.63 -1.05 21.05
CA GLU A 435 9.35 0.37 20.74
C GLU A 435 9.47 0.68 19.23
N CYS A 436 10.09 -0.19 18.42
CA CYS A 436 10.19 -0.02 16.97
C CYS A 436 8.92 -0.52 16.26
N ALA A 437 7.91 0.34 16.18
CA ALA A 437 6.62 0.06 15.56
C ALA A 437 6.68 -0.32 14.07
N VAL A 438 7.66 0.21 13.31
CA VAL A 438 7.88 -0.14 11.90
C VAL A 438 9.37 -0.14 11.56
N ASN A 439 9.88 -1.24 11.01
CA ASN A 439 11.25 -1.40 10.50
C ASN A 439 11.28 -1.59 8.96
N ALA A 440 12.39 -1.25 8.31
CA ALA A 440 12.65 -1.65 6.94
C ALA A 440 12.95 -3.16 6.88
N ARG A 441 12.87 -3.75 5.68
CA ARG A 441 13.31 -5.13 5.44
C ARG A 441 14.46 -5.17 4.46
N ARG A 442 15.66 -5.25 5.02
CA ARG A 442 16.93 -5.38 4.29
C ARG A 442 17.62 -6.69 4.66
N TRP A 443 18.22 -7.33 3.67
CA TRP A 443 19.18 -8.41 3.87
C TRP A 443 20.50 -7.79 4.32
N THR A 444 20.72 -7.81 5.63
CA THR A 444 21.95 -7.34 6.28
C THR A 444 22.70 -8.53 6.88
N ILE A 445 24.02 -8.41 6.99
CA ILE A 445 24.80 -9.24 7.89
C ILE A 445 24.62 -8.66 9.29
N LEU A 446 24.33 -9.51 10.27
CA LEU A 446 24.16 -9.12 11.67
C LEU A 446 25.39 -9.57 12.46
N ASP A 447 25.86 -8.72 13.36
CA ASP A 447 26.87 -9.07 14.34
C ASP A 447 26.20 -9.66 15.60
N ASP A 448 26.80 -10.71 16.17
CA ASP A 448 26.22 -11.46 17.29
C ASP A 448 25.92 -10.56 18.50
N GLY A 449 24.64 -10.45 18.87
CA GLY A 449 24.18 -9.64 20.00
C GLY A 449 24.05 -8.13 19.73
N SER A 450 24.22 -7.67 18.49
CA SER A 450 24.13 -6.25 18.15
C SER A 450 22.73 -5.65 18.38
N LEU A 451 22.68 -4.51 19.09
CA LEU A 451 21.45 -3.75 19.33
C LEU A 451 21.27 -2.57 18.36
N THR A 452 22.31 -2.19 17.60
CA THR A 452 22.32 -0.96 16.76
C THR A 452 21.97 -1.21 15.30
N GLN A 453 21.81 -2.48 14.89
CA GLN A 453 21.57 -2.89 13.50
C GLN A 453 20.08 -2.99 13.10
N CYS A 454 19.15 -2.59 13.96
CA CYS A 454 17.73 -2.51 13.58
C CYS A 454 17.50 -1.32 12.60
N PRO A 455 17.02 -1.56 11.36
CA PRO A 455 16.69 -0.49 10.43
C PRO A 455 15.32 0.10 10.78
N CYS A 456 15.21 0.74 11.94
CA CYS A 456 13.95 1.25 12.46
C CYS A 456 13.52 2.51 11.71
N LEU A 457 12.26 2.55 11.27
CA LEU A 457 11.69 3.66 10.53
C LEU A 457 10.73 4.49 11.39
N ILE A 458 10.07 3.86 12.38
CA ILE A 458 9.10 4.48 13.28
C ILE A 458 9.30 3.93 14.69
N MET A 459 9.65 4.79 15.65
CA MET A 459 9.75 4.48 17.07
C MET A 459 8.59 5.15 17.83
N ILE A 460 7.86 4.37 18.62
CA ILE A 460 6.69 4.82 19.41
C ILE A 460 6.75 4.18 20.80
N ASP A 461 6.84 5.00 21.85
CA ASP A 461 6.62 4.59 23.24
C ASP A 461 5.86 5.72 23.97
N ARG A 462 4.54 5.58 24.03
CA ARG A 462 3.62 6.60 24.56
C ARG A 462 2.89 6.09 25.79
N ASP A 463 3.09 6.76 26.91
CA ASP A 463 2.44 6.46 28.19
C ASP A 463 1.43 7.54 28.55
N ILE A 464 0.21 7.37 28.05
CA ILE A 464 -0.85 8.39 28.12
C ILE A 464 -1.53 8.39 29.50
N ALA A 465 -1.33 7.35 30.32
CA ALA A 465 -1.98 7.19 31.62
C ALA A 465 -1.09 6.43 32.64
N PRO A 466 0.02 7.02 33.12
CA PRO A 466 0.75 6.51 34.27
C PRO A 466 -0.19 6.40 35.48
N LYS A 467 -0.09 5.31 36.24
CA LYS A 467 -1.08 4.92 37.26
C LYS A 467 -0.75 5.45 38.65
N THR A 468 0.51 5.80 38.87
CA THR A 468 1.04 6.31 40.13
C THR A 468 1.78 7.62 39.91
N PHE A 469 1.83 8.44 40.95
CA PHE A 469 2.61 9.68 40.95
C PHE A 469 4.11 9.40 40.67
N ALA A 470 4.65 8.30 41.22
CA ALA A 470 6.04 7.90 41.01
C ALA A 470 6.37 7.54 39.54
N GLU A 471 5.47 6.83 38.83
CA GLU A 471 5.63 6.56 37.38
C GLU A 471 5.59 7.84 36.55
N TRP A 472 4.81 8.84 36.96
CA TRP A 472 4.74 10.14 36.28
C TRP A 472 5.96 11.02 36.58
N GLU A 473 6.46 11.03 37.82
CA GLU A 473 7.61 11.84 38.24
C GLU A 473 8.95 11.24 37.77
N MET A 474 9.09 9.90 37.79
CA MET A 474 10.27 9.15 37.35
C MET A 474 9.96 8.24 36.14
N PRO A 475 9.67 8.80 34.96
CA PRO A 475 9.30 8.01 33.79
C PRO A 475 10.49 7.22 33.20
N LYS A 476 10.18 6.08 32.56
CA LYS A 476 11.14 5.21 31.84
C LYS A 476 12.10 6.04 30.97
N ASN A 477 13.40 5.91 31.22
CA ASN A 477 14.45 6.52 30.40
C ASN A 477 14.60 5.76 29.08
N LEU A 478 14.58 6.50 27.96
CA LEU A 478 14.72 5.96 26.61
C LEU A 478 15.94 6.45 25.85
N THR A 479 16.80 7.26 26.47
CA THR A 479 18.00 7.85 25.81
C THR A 479 18.83 6.78 25.09
N GLU A 480 19.15 5.69 25.78
CA GLU A 480 19.89 4.55 25.23
C GLU A 480 19.11 3.81 24.11
N LYS A 481 17.78 3.69 24.22
CA LYS A 481 16.95 3.09 23.17
C LYS A 481 16.87 3.98 21.92
N VAL A 482 16.83 5.30 22.08
CA VAL A 482 16.89 6.26 20.96
C VAL A 482 18.26 6.19 20.28
N ILE A 483 19.36 6.14 21.04
CA ILE A 483 20.72 5.92 20.52
C ILE A 483 20.79 4.62 19.69
N GLN A 484 20.32 3.50 20.24
CA GLN A 484 20.34 2.20 19.57
C GLN A 484 19.50 2.17 18.28
N LEU A 485 18.30 2.77 18.29
CA LEU A 485 17.40 2.77 17.14
C LEU A 485 17.73 3.86 16.08
N ALA A 486 18.39 4.94 16.48
CA ALA A 486 18.87 5.98 15.57
C ALA A 486 20.23 5.64 14.91
N SER A 487 21.01 4.71 15.51
CA SER A 487 22.36 4.34 15.05
C SER A 487 22.42 3.93 13.56
N SER A 488 21.35 3.31 13.04
CA SER A 488 21.20 2.92 11.62
C SER A 488 20.94 4.09 10.66
N GLY A 489 20.54 5.26 11.17
CA GLY A 489 20.20 6.45 10.37
C GLY A 489 18.82 6.38 9.69
N ASP A 490 18.07 5.29 9.85
CA ASP A 490 16.83 5.04 9.12
C ASP A 490 15.59 5.79 9.64
N LEU A 491 15.62 6.27 10.90
CA LEU A 491 14.43 6.74 11.62
C LEU A 491 13.74 7.93 10.94
N GLN A 492 12.43 7.80 10.74
CA GLN A 492 11.58 8.79 10.05
C GLN A 492 10.51 9.40 10.96
N THR A 493 10.16 8.69 12.04
CA THR A 493 9.19 9.10 13.05
C THR A 493 9.70 8.72 14.44
N LEU A 494 9.68 9.67 15.38
CA LEU A 494 9.90 9.44 16.80
C LEU A 494 8.70 10.01 17.57
N GLN A 495 7.99 9.16 18.34
CA GLN A 495 6.87 9.58 19.20
C GLN A 495 7.03 9.06 20.62
N LEU A 496 7.29 9.97 21.56
CA LEU A 496 7.46 9.66 22.98
C LEU A 496 6.46 10.48 23.82
N THR A 497 5.78 9.82 24.76
CA THR A 497 4.88 10.46 25.73
C THR A 497 5.19 9.95 27.14
N ASN A 498 5.48 10.84 28.09
CA ASN A 498 5.89 10.48 29.47
C ASN A 498 7.06 9.48 29.50
N ARG A 499 8.17 9.87 28.86
CA ARG A 499 9.43 9.12 28.80
C ARG A 499 10.62 10.06 28.97
N TYR A 500 11.60 9.69 29.79
CA TYR A 500 12.76 10.56 30.05
C TYR A 500 13.71 10.55 28.84
N LEU A 501 13.78 11.70 28.16
CA LEU A 501 14.70 12.03 27.06
C LEU A 501 14.99 13.54 27.15
N PRO A 502 15.98 13.97 27.96
CA PRO A 502 16.21 15.39 28.27
C PRO A 502 16.88 16.17 27.13
N GLU A 503 17.60 15.46 26.26
CA GLU A 503 18.35 15.96 25.11
C GLU A 503 18.19 14.96 23.95
N LEU A 504 18.40 15.41 22.70
CA LEU A 504 18.42 14.52 21.54
C LEU A 504 19.86 14.02 21.28
N PRO A 505 20.11 12.69 21.18
CA PRO A 505 21.46 12.16 20.98
C PRO A 505 21.98 12.42 19.54
N GLU A 506 23.31 12.55 19.39
CA GLU A 506 23.97 12.79 18.09
C GLU A 506 23.70 11.66 17.06
N GLU A 507 23.40 10.44 17.48
CA GLU A 507 22.96 9.36 16.58
C GLU A 507 21.71 9.77 15.79
N LEU A 508 20.77 10.47 16.44
CA LEU A 508 19.53 10.95 15.82
C LEU A 508 19.81 12.00 14.74
N ARG A 509 20.91 12.76 14.84
CA ARG A 509 21.36 13.68 13.78
C ARG A 509 21.62 12.96 12.46
N ARG A 510 21.99 11.67 12.48
CA ARG A 510 22.19 10.86 11.26
C ARG A 510 20.89 10.61 10.50
N CYS A 511 19.74 10.69 11.17
CA CYS A 511 18.41 10.42 10.63
C CYS A 511 17.91 11.54 9.69
N LYS A 512 18.62 11.79 8.58
CA LYS A 512 18.22 12.73 7.51
C LYS A 512 16.95 12.30 6.75
N GLY A 513 16.27 11.25 7.21
CA GLY A 513 14.94 10.81 6.80
C GLY A 513 13.80 11.27 7.73
N MET A 514 14.10 11.98 8.82
CA MET A 514 13.13 12.42 9.82
C MET A 514 12.00 13.28 9.20
N ARG A 515 10.75 12.94 9.53
CA ARG A 515 9.52 13.59 9.06
C ARG A 515 8.56 13.94 10.20
N HIS A 516 8.49 13.15 11.27
CA HIS A 516 7.57 13.39 12.38
C HIS A 516 8.31 13.30 13.71
N LEU A 517 8.28 14.37 14.49
CA LEU A 517 8.85 14.40 15.83
C LEU A 517 7.75 14.78 16.84
N THR A 518 7.39 13.86 17.73
CA THR A 518 6.44 14.06 18.82
C THR A 518 7.14 13.78 20.14
N LEU A 519 7.30 14.79 20.99
CA LEU A 519 7.88 14.67 22.34
C LEU A 519 6.96 15.33 23.34
N GLU A 520 6.20 14.50 24.06
CA GLU A 520 5.18 14.91 25.03
C GLU A 520 5.70 14.59 26.45
N TYR A 521 5.90 15.62 27.27
CA TYR A 521 6.32 15.51 28.67
C TYR A 521 7.68 14.82 28.91
N THR A 522 8.62 14.92 27.98
CA THR A 522 9.87 14.10 27.99
C THR A 522 11.00 14.58 28.91
N HIS A 523 10.77 15.61 29.72
CA HIS A 523 11.79 16.36 30.49
C HIS A 523 12.87 17.03 29.60
N MET A 524 12.54 17.35 28.35
CA MET A 524 13.42 18.05 27.43
C MET A 524 13.56 19.53 27.83
N PHE A 525 14.80 20.03 27.88
CA PHE A 525 15.09 21.42 28.26
C PHE A 525 15.47 22.33 27.08
N THR A 526 16.08 21.76 26.04
CA THR A 526 16.54 22.45 24.82
C THR A 526 16.45 21.51 23.61
N LEU A 527 16.50 22.08 22.40
CA LEU A 527 16.84 21.34 21.19
C LEU A 527 18.29 21.66 20.77
N PRO A 528 19.06 20.70 20.26
CA PRO A 528 20.43 20.95 19.80
C PRO A 528 20.47 21.71 18.47
N ASP A 529 21.50 22.53 18.26
CA ASP A 529 21.66 23.42 17.10
C ASP A 529 21.58 22.71 15.74
N TRP A 530 21.90 21.41 15.68
CA TRP A 530 21.80 20.61 14.45
C TRP A 530 20.37 20.22 14.06
N ILE A 531 19.35 20.54 14.87
CA ILE A 531 17.95 20.20 14.57
C ILE A 531 17.47 20.74 13.21
N LYS A 532 18.01 21.89 12.77
CA LYS A 532 17.81 22.47 11.43
C LYS A 532 18.21 21.56 10.27
N GLU A 533 19.12 20.60 10.51
CA GLU A 533 19.54 19.62 9.51
C GLU A 533 18.42 18.60 9.16
N PHE A 534 17.28 18.62 9.85
CA PHE A 534 16.06 17.86 9.50
C PHE A 534 15.16 18.62 8.49
N THR A 535 15.72 19.01 7.34
CA THR A 535 15.03 19.76 6.27
C THR A 535 13.82 19.03 5.63
N LYS A 536 13.61 17.74 5.98
CA LYS A 536 12.47 16.91 5.56
C LYS A 536 11.38 16.76 6.64
N LEU A 537 11.51 17.45 7.78
CA LEU A 537 10.51 17.43 8.85
C LEU A 537 9.18 17.97 8.30
N GLU A 538 8.11 17.18 8.43
CA GLU A 538 6.75 17.47 7.96
C GLU A 538 5.84 17.91 9.12
N TYR A 539 6.08 17.37 10.31
CA TYR A 539 5.30 17.56 11.53
C TYR A 539 6.22 17.64 12.76
N ILE A 540 5.97 18.61 13.65
CA ILE A 540 6.59 18.67 14.97
C ILE A 540 5.55 18.96 16.05
N HIS A 541 5.53 18.13 17.10
CA HIS A 541 4.79 18.33 18.34
C HIS A 541 5.75 18.27 19.53
N LEU A 542 5.86 19.35 20.29
CA LEU A 542 6.63 19.38 21.54
C LEU A 542 5.75 19.92 22.66
N GLU A 543 5.56 19.12 23.71
CA GLU A 543 4.87 19.53 24.93
C GLU A 543 5.77 19.38 26.15
N SER A 544 5.97 20.48 26.86
CA SER A 544 6.81 20.57 28.05
C SER A 544 6.11 20.10 29.34
N LYS A 545 6.87 19.57 30.31
CA LYS A 545 6.39 19.50 31.70
C LYS A 545 6.56 20.87 32.37
N VAL A 546 5.62 21.27 33.22
CA VAL A 546 5.72 22.51 34.03
C VAL A 546 7.00 22.57 34.85
N ILE A 547 7.44 21.42 35.39
CA ILE A 547 8.63 21.27 36.25
C ILE A 547 9.95 21.14 35.47
N SER A 548 9.89 20.83 34.18
CA SER A 548 11.04 20.68 33.29
C SER A 548 10.68 21.17 31.88
N PRO A 549 10.51 22.50 31.70
CA PRO A 549 10.08 23.07 30.45
C PRO A 549 11.24 23.31 29.48
N ILE A 550 10.93 23.29 28.18
CA ILE A 550 11.84 23.80 27.14
C ILE A 550 12.01 25.30 27.34
N VAL A 551 13.27 25.73 27.52
CA VAL A 551 13.63 27.13 27.83
C VAL A 551 13.93 27.92 26.56
N SER A 552 14.54 27.27 25.56
CA SER A 552 14.96 27.88 24.30
C SER A 552 14.89 26.90 23.12
N LEU A 553 14.73 27.46 21.92
CA LEU A 553 14.93 26.81 20.63
C LEU A 553 16.09 27.52 19.92
N PRO A 554 16.89 26.85 19.05
CA PRO A 554 17.90 27.53 18.24
C PRO A 554 17.29 28.59 17.32
N ASP A 555 17.90 29.78 17.25
CA ASP A 555 17.36 30.93 16.50
C ASP A 555 17.17 30.65 14.99
N ASP A 556 18.03 29.80 14.41
CA ASP A 556 18.05 29.40 12.99
C ASP A 556 17.39 28.02 12.73
N MET A 557 16.68 27.46 13.71
CA MET A 557 16.04 26.14 13.63
C MET A 557 15.17 25.93 12.37
N PHE A 558 14.50 26.99 11.89
CA PHE A 558 13.45 26.90 10.88
C PHE A 558 13.84 27.38 9.48
N ASP A 559 15.03 27.94 9.27
CA ASP A 559 15.37 28.66 8.04
C ASP A 559 15.34 27.76 6.77
N ASP A 560 15.76 26.50 6.88
CA ASP A 560 15.68 25.50 5.80
C ASP A 560 14.48 24.53 5.93
N MET A 561 13.60 24.69 6.92
CA MET A 561 12.47 23.77 7.19
C MET A 561 11.25 23.98 6.26
N SER A 562 11.51 24.18 4.96
CA SER A 562 10.50 24.36 3.91
C SER A 562 9.53 23.18 3.71
N SER A 563 9.84 22.00 4.27
CA SER A 563 8.96 20.82 4.31
C SER A 563 7.92 20.85 5.43
N LEU A 564 8.09 21.71 6.45
CA LEU A 564 7.31 21.66 7.68
C LEU A 564 5.89 22.22 7.46
N THR A 565 4.89 21.41 7.80
CA THR A 565 3.47 21.71 7.55
C THR A 565 2.64 21.87 8.82
N PHE A 566 3.07 21.28 9.93
CA PHE A 566 2.36 21.34 11.20
C PHE A 566 3.35 21.56 12.35
N ILE A 567 3.11 22.62 13.14
CA ILE A 567 3.78 22.89 14.41
C ILE A 567 2.72 22.90 15.50
N HIS A 568 2.92 22.10 16.54
CA HIS A 568 2.25 22.24 17.82
C HIS A 568 3.31 22.39 18.91
N PHE A 569 3.32 23.53 19.61
CA PHE A 569 4.13 23.70 20.81
C PHE A 569 3.23 24.02 22.01
N ALA A 570 3.47 23.34 23.13
CA ALA A 570 2.64 23.45 24.33
C ALA A 570 3.49 23.52 25.60
N MET A 571 2.99 24.27 26.59
CA MET A 571 3.57 24.37 27.94
C MET A 571 4.96 25.03 28.01
N PHE A 572 5.35 25.83 27.00
CA PHE A 572 6.62 26.56 26.93
C PHE A 572 6.60 27.81 27.83
N ILE A 573 6.28 27.62 29.11
CA ILE A 573 5.99 28.65 30.11
C ILE A 573 7.08 29.74 30.24
N PRO A 574 8.39 29.43 30.34
CA PRO A 574 9.43 30.45 30.50
C PRO A 574 9.90 31.09 29.18
N MET A 575 9.43 30.59 28.03
CA MET A 575 9.97 30.98 26.73
C MET A 575 9.54 32.39 26.35
N LYS A 576 10.53 33.28 26.21
CA LYS A 576 10.30 34.71 25.92
C LYS A 576 10.16 35.04 24.44
N ARG A 577 10.79 34.27 23.57
CA ARG A 577 10.87 34.51 22.12
C ARG A 577 10.88 33.17 21.39
N LEU A 578 10.41 33.19 20.15
CA LEU A 578 10.44 32.08 19.21
C LEU A 578 11.40 32.44 18.06
N PRO A 579 12.06 31.44 17.43
CA PRO A 579 12.91 31.64 16.26
C PRO A 579 12.10 32.10 15.04
N SER A 580 12.79 32.54 13.99
CA SER A 580 12.14 33.11 12.80
C SER A 580 11.27 32.09 12.06
N PHE A 581 10.11 32.52 11.56
CA PHE A 581 9.23 31.69 10.72
C PHE A 581 9.47 31.90 9.21
N THR A 582 10.60 32.51 8.83
CA THR A 582 10.94 32.86 7.44
C THR A 582 11.05 31.65 6.50
N GLY A 583 11.66 30.55 6.95
CA GLY A 583 11.81 29.32 6.15
C GLY A 583 10.55 28.45 6.03
N LEU A 584 9.50 28.72 6.81
CA LEU A 584 8.33 27.86 6.99
C LEU A 584 7.27 27.99 5.87
N THR A 585 7.71 28.05 4.61
CA THR A 585 6.88 28.35 3.42
C THR A 585 5.74 27.35 3.15
N SER A 586 5.74 26.20 3.83
CA SER A 586 4.72 25.14 3.70
C SER A 586 3.78 25.03 4.88
N LEU A 587 3.93 25.83 5.94
CA LEU A 587 3.18 25.68 7.19
C LEU A 587 1.67 25.88 6.97
N LYS A 588 0.87 24.91 7.42
CA LYS A 588 -0.59 24.87 7.34
C LYS A 588 -1.25 25.05 8.70
N SER A 589 -0.75 24.40 9.75
CA SER A 589 -1.14 24.72 11.13
C SER A 589 0.06 25.15 11.94
N LEU A 590 -0.07 26.30 12.57
CA LEU A 590 0.60 26.60 13.82
C LEU A 590 -0.38 26.31 14.97
N THR A 591 0.11 26.05 16.17
CA THR A 591 -0.65 26.00 17.43
C THR A 591 0.35 26.24 18.57
N LEU A 592 0.09 27.25 19.40
CA LEU A 592 0.98 27.69 20.48
C LEU A 592 0.20 27.76 21.79
N ALA A 593 0.29 26.73 22.62
CA ALA A 593 -0.47 26.60 23.86
C ALA A 593 0.38 26.94 25.11
N VAL A 594 -0.21 27.70 26.04
CA VAL A 594 0.37 28.00 27.37
C VAL A 594 1.78 28.64 27.31
N PHE A 595 1.95 29.60 26.42
CA PHE A 595 3.14 30.47 26.31
C PHE A 595 3.02 31.69 27.25
N LEU A 596 3.25 31.48 28.56
CA LEU A 596 2.98 32.52 29.57
C LEU A 596 4.00 33.68 29.61
N SER A 597 5.21 33.50 29.05
CA SER A 597 6.28 34.51 29.07
C SER A 597 6.61 35.13 27.71
N LEU A 598 5.87 34.78 26.64
CA LEU A 598 6.20 35.15 25.27
C LEU A 598 6.01 36.66 25.01
N GLU A 599 7.12 37.38 24.81
CA GLU A 599 7.15 38.85 24.67
C GLU A 599 6.48 39.31 23.37
N LYS A 600 6.71 38.57 22.28
CA LYS A 600 6.20 38.86 20.93
C LYS A 600 6.23 37.61 20.07
N LEU A 601 5.23 37.45 19.21
CA LEU A 601 5.20 36.43 18.16
C LEU A 601 6.08 36.84 16.96
N PRO A 602 6.79 35.90 16.29
CA PRO A 602 7.55 36.20 15.07
C PRO A 602 6.66 36.71 13.92
N ALA A 603 7.27 37.27 12.87
CA ALA A 603 6.54 37.72 11.69
C ALA A 603 5.87 36.53 10.98
N LEU A 604 4.58 36.67 10.67
CA LEU A 604 3.76 35.65 10.00
C LEU A 604 3.71 35.85 8.47
N ASP A 605 4.33 36.91 7.95
CA ASP A 605 4.17 37.36 6.56
C ASP A 605 4.65 36.31 5.52
N SER A 606 5.60 35.45 5.89
CA SER A 606 6.10 34.33 5.08
C SER A 606 5.11 33.16 4.96
N LEU A 607 4.12 33.06 5.85
CA LEU A 607 3.27 31.88 6.04
C LEU A 607 2.06 31.88 5.10
N HIS A 608 2.30 32.07 3.80
CA HIS A 608 1.26 32.17 2.76
C HIS A 608 0.36 30.93 2.59
N ARG A 609 0.59 29.85 3.35
CA ARG A 609 -0.18 28.59 3.32
C ARG A 609 -0.85 28.27 4.66
N LEU A 610 -0.83 29.19 5.63
CA LEU A 610 -1.39 28.97 6.96
C LEU A 610 -2.93 28.86 6.88
N GLU A 611 -3.44 27.67 7.17
CA GLU A 611 -4.85 27.30 7.20
C GLU A 611 -5.42 27.42 8.63
N LYS A 612 -4.56 27.30 9.67
CA LYS A 612 -4.92 27.38 11.10
C LYS A 612 -3.78 28.00 11.95
N LEU A 613 -4.16 28.78 12.96
CA LEU A 613 -3.33 29.30 14.05
C LEU A 613 -3.94 28.90 15.41
#